data_AF-A0A7V9U6S8-F1
#
_entry.id   AF-A0A7V9U6S8-F1
#
_cell.length_a   1.000
_cell.length_b   1.000
_cell.length_c   1.000
_cell.angle_alpha   90.00
_cell.angle_beta   90.00
_cell.angle_gamma   90.00
#
_symmetry.space_group_name_H-M   'P 1'
#
loop_
_entity.id
_entity.type
_entity.pdbx_description
1 polymer ?
#
loop_
_entity_poly.entity_id
_entity_poly.type
_entity_poly.pdbx_seq_one_letter_code
_entity_poly.pdbx_strand_id
1 'polypeptide(L)' 'MPSRIAVVAIDAVQPHLIAAFWCSVLGWQVVEEDAEVISIAPSDGAWPTIDVLAVPERKTVKNRLHFDLRA' A
#
# COMPACT_ATOMS: atom_id res chain seq x y z
N MET A 1 -5.49 -24.66 -9.51
CA MET A 1 -4.93 -24.00 -8.31
C MET A 1 -5.70 -22.71 -8.08
N PRO A 2 -6.05 -22.35 -6.84
CA PRO A 2 -6.72 -21.09 -6.56
C PRO A 2 -5.74 -19.91 -6.62
N SER A 3 -6.22 -18.74 -7.05
CA SER A 3 -5.48 -17.48 -7.03
C SER A 3 -5.39 -16.90 -5.62
N ARG A 4 -4.40 -16.04 -5.38
CA ARG A 4 -4.23 -15.25 -4.15
C ARG A 4 -4.02 -13.78 -4.52
N ILE A 5 -4.36 -12.88 -3.60
CA ILE A 5 -3.99 -11.46 -3.74
C ILE A 5 -2.50 -11.37 -3.45
N ALA A 6 -1.72 -10.88 -4.41
CA ALA A 6 -0.31 -10.60 -4.23
C ALA A 6 -0.13 -9.20 -3.66
N VAL A 7 -0.57 -8.18 -4.40
CA VAL A 7 -0.34 -6.79 -4.03
C VAL A 7 -1.61 -5.97 -4.18
N VAL A 8 -1.75 -4.95 -3.34
CA VAL A 8 -2.72 -3.87 -3.52
C VAL A 8 -1.97 -2.59 -3.84
N ALA A 9 -2.19 -2.04 -5.03
CA ALA A 9 -1.60 -0.79 -5.48
C ALA A 9 -2.45 0.42 -5.05
N ILE A 10 -1.81 1.46 -4.53
CA ILE A 10 -2.44 2.71 -4.09
C ILE A 10 -1.71 3.90 -4.70
N ASP A 11 -2.39 4.61 -5.60
CA ASP A 11 -1.91 5.88 -6.14
C ASP A 11 -1.99 7.00 -5.09
N ALA A 12 -0.90 7.75 -4.96
CA ALA A 12 -0.74 8.81 -3.99
C ALA A 12 0.03 10.02 -4.54
N VAL A 13 -0.47 11.23 -4.26
CA VAL A 13 0.25 12.49 -4.50
C VAL A 13 1.42 12.65 -3.51
N GLN A 14 1.30 12.06 -2.32
CA GLN A 14 2.32 12.07 -1.27
C GLN A 14 2.58 10.62 -0.82
N PRO A 15 3.38 9.83 -1.58
CA PRO A 15 3.52 8.40 -1.36
C PRO A 15 4.08 8.07 0.03
N HIS A 16 5.10 8.79 0.50
CA HIS A 16 5.67 8.59 1.85
C HIS A 16 4.64 8.72 2.97
N LEU A 17 3.73 9.70 2.85
CA LEU A 17 2.69 9.91 3.86
C LEU A 17 1.69 8.74 3.89
N ILE A 18 1.32 8.25 2.71
CA ILE A 18 0.37 7.13 2.59
C ILE A 18 1.01 5.81 3.03
N ALA A 19 2.27 5.57 2.68
CA ALA A 19 3.02 4.40 3.14
C ALA A 19 3.16 4.40 4.66
N ALA A 20 3.59 5.54 5.24
CA ALA A 20 3.73 5.67 6.69
C ALA A 20 2.40 5.46 7.44
N PHE A 21 1.29 5.98 6.89
CA PHE A 21 -0.04 5.74 7.43
C PHE A 21 -0.37 4.24 7.50
N TRP A 22 -0.18 3.52 6.39
CA TRP A 22 -0.51 2.09 6.34
C TRP A 22 0.44 1.22 7.15
N CYS A 23 1.73 1.54 7.21
CA CYS A 23 2.67 0.90 8.13
C CYS A 23 2.20 1.00 9.59
N SER A 24 1.79 2.20 10.02
CA SER A 24 1.28 2.44 11.37
C SER A 24 -0.01 1.66 11.67
N VAL A 25 -0.96 1.67 10.73
CA VAL A 25 -2.26 1.00 10.87
C VAL A 25 -2.11 -0.53 10.93
N LEU A 26 -1.20 -1.10 10.13
CA LEU A 26 -1.06 -2.56 9.98
C LEU A 26 0.06 -3.16 10.82
N GLY A 27 0.89 -2.34 11.48
CA GLY A 27 2.14 -2.80 12.10
C GLY A 27 3.15 -3.32 11.08
N TRP A 28 3.11 -2.80 9.85
CA TRP A 28 3.97 -3.19 8.73
C TRP A 28 5.17 -2.26 8.59
N GLN A 29 6.10 -2.63 7.71
CA GLN A 29 7.32 -1.86 7.43
C GLN A 29 7.51 -1.64 5.93
N VAL A 30 8.26 -0.60 5.58
CA VAL A 30 8.76 -0.40 4.21
C VAL A 30 9.80 -1.49 3.92
N VAL A 31 9.62 -2.19 2.81
CA VAL A 31 10.55 -3.25 2.35
C VAL A 31 11.27 -2.88 1.07
N GLU A 32 10.72 -1.96 0.29
CA GLU A 32 11.33 -1.42 -0.92
C GLU A 32 10.90 0.05 -1.11
N GLU A 33 11.82 0.87 -1.58
CA GLU A 33 11.57 2.28 -1.89
C GLU A 33 12.44 2.68 -3.08
N ASP A 34 11.80 3.12 -4.16
CA ASP A 34 12.45 3.75 -5.30
C ASP A 34 11.76 5.08 -5.68
N ALA A 35 12.09 5.63 -6.86
CA ALA A 35 11.58 6.93 -7.29
C ALA A 35 10.06 6.94 -7.60
N GLU A 36 9.47 5.78 -7.90
CA GLU A 36 8.09 5.65 -8.37
C GLU A 36 7.19 4.90 -7.38
N VAL A 37 7.75 3.98 -6.60
CA VAL A 37 7.00 3.10 -5.69
C VAL A 37 7.64 2.98 -4.30
N ILE A 38 6.76 2.92 -3.29
CA ILE A 38 7.11 2.50 -1.93
C ILE A 38 6.30 1.25 -1.61
N SER A 39 6.97 0.13 -1.37
CA SER A 39 6.33 -1.14 -1.01
C SER A 39 6.41 -1.37 0.50
N ILE A 40 5.28 -1.75 1.08
CA ILE A 40 5.15 -2.07 2.50
C ILE A 40 4.64 -3.51 2.68
N ALA A 41 5.14 -4.18 3.71
CA ALA A 41 4.81 -5.58 3.98
C ALA A 41 4.82 -5.92 5.48
N PRO A 42 4.15 -7.02 5.88
CA PRO A 42 4.35 -7.66 7.17
C PRO A 42 5.83 -7.97 7.45
N SER A 43 6.23 -7.94 8.72
CA SER A 43 7.63 -8.21 9.11
C SER A 43 8.11 -9.63 8.83
N ASP A 44 7.19 -10.58 8.68
CA ASP A 44 7.46 -11.99 8.38
C ASP A 44 7.47 -12.27 6.86
N GLY A 45 7.31 -11.25 6.01
CA GLY A 45 7.27 -11.40 4.56
C GLY A 45 5.99 -12.05 4.03
N ALA A 46 4.92 -12.07 4.83
CA ALA A 46 3.62 -12.57 4.39
C ALA A 46 2.97 -11.66 3.33
N TRP A 47 1.98 -12.23 2.64
CA TRP A 47 1.19 -11.56 1.60
C TRP A 47 -0.26 -11.32 2.07
N PRO A 48 -0.97 -10.32 1.54
CA PRO A 48 -0.55 -9.42 0.46
C PRO A 48 0.41 -8.31 0.94
N THR A 49 1.07 -7.65 -0.01
CA THR A 49 1.78 -6.38 0.22
C THR A 49 0.93 -5.19 -0.24
N ILE A 50 1.37 -3.98 0.09
CA ILE A 50 0.81 -2.74 -0.48
C ILE A 50 1.92 -1.98 -1.19
N ASP A 51 1.66 -1.59 -2.43
CA ASP A 51 2.53 -0.70 -3.20
C ASP A 51 1.88 0.68 -3.24
N VAL A 52 2.64 1.71 -2.88
CA VAL A 52 2.20 3.10 -2.93
C VAL A 52 2.94 3.80 -4.05
N LEU A 53 2.21 4.17 -5.11
CA LEU A 53 2.77 4.74 -6.33
C LEU A 53 2.65 6.26 -6.33
N ALA A 54 3.71 6.94 -6.75
CA ALA A 54 3.74 8.39 -6.91
C ALA A 54 2.93 8.81 -8.14
N VAL A 55 1.74 9.37 -7.93
CA VAL A 55 0.86 9.88 -8.99
C VAL A 55 0.51 11.34 -8.69
N PRO A 56 1.05 12.31 -9.47
CA PRO A 56 0.87 13.74 -9.18
C PRO A 56 -0.55 14.24 -9.48
N GLU A 57 -1.30 13.54 -10.34
CA GLU A 57 -2.67 13.88 -10.67
C GLU A 57 -3.60 13.69 -9.48
N ARG A 58 -4.37 14.74 -9.18
CA ARG A 58 -5.42 14.64 -8.16
C ARG A 58 -6.54 13.73 -8.64
N LYS A 59 -7.04 12.92 -7.73
CA LYS A 59 -8.20 12.05 -7.99
C LYS A 59 -9.42 12.88 -8.38
N THR A 60 -10.11 12.44 -9.42
CA THR A 60 -11.38 13.01 -9.89
C THR A 60 -12.60 12.32 -9.26
N VAL A 61 -12.40 11.13 -8.68
CA VAL A 61 -13.40 10.32 -7.99
C VAL A 61 -12.80 9.63 -6.76
N LYS A 62 -13.64 9.19 -5.83
CA LYS A 62 -13.19 8.40 -4.67
C LYS A 62 -12.66 7.02 -5.07
N ASN A 63 -11.70 6.49 -4.30
CA ASN A 63 -11.30 5.08 -4.38
C ASN A 63 -12.52 4.18 -4.12
N ARG A 64 -12.65 3.08 -4.88
CA ARG A 64 -13.69 2.04 -4.67
C ARG A 64 -13.16 0.78 -3.98
N LEU A 65 -11.98 0.89 -3.37
CA LEU A 65 -11.36 -0.12 -2.55
C LEU A 65 -11.72 0.12 -1.08
N HIS A 66 -12.06 -0.96 -0.36
CA HIS A 66 -12.32 -0.94 1.07
C HIS A 66 -11.44 -1.99 1.75
N PHE A 67 -10.87 -1.63 2.90
CA PHE A 67 -10.15 -2.54 3.77
C PHE A 67 -10.93 -2.70 5.07
N ASP A 68 -11.26 -3.94 5.41
CA ASP A 68 -11.88 -4.29 6.69
C ASP A 68 -10.79 -4.77 7.65
N LEU A 69 -10.56 -4.00 8.71
CA LEU A 69 -9.45 -4.22 9.65
C LEU A 69 -9.97 -4.75 11.00
N ARG A 70 -9.14 -5.54 11.68
CA ARG A 70 -9.36 -5.99 13.06
C ARG A 70 -8.07 -5.80 13.85
N ALA A 71 -8.22 -5.42 15.12
CA ALA A 71 -7.16 -5.40 16.12
C ALA A 71 -7.18 -6.69 16.94
#